data_AF-A0A803LLN4-F1
#
_entry.id   AF-A0A803LLN4-F1
#
_cell.length_a   1.000
_cell.length_b   1.000
_cell.length_c   1.000
_cell.angle_alpha   90.00
_cell.angle_beta   90.00
_cell.angle_gamma   90.00
#
_symmetry.space_group_name_H-M   'P 1'
#
loop_
_entity.id
_entity.type
_entity.pdbx_description
1 polymer ?
#
loop_
_entity_poly.entity_id
_entity_poly.type
_entity_poly.pdbx_seq_one_letter_code
_entity_poly.pdbx_strand_id
1 'polypeptide(L)'
;MYSSKHSQNRKQHPQPKCTSKRLTQEQVRLLEASFKLDRKLDMDRKFHLAQELGIPSRQVAIWYQNKRARWKSQSLEMGYATLQQRLESVLIDNERLEKEVQRLNQELENVRQMLVASTSTSNSYACDEEGNSGLINGEPSSCFHRELYACLIGNNERQL
;
A
#
# COMPACT_ATOMS: atom_id res chain seq x y z
N MET A 1 60.09 44.59 4.57
CA MET A 1 60.63 44.59 3.20
C MET A 1 59.82 43.60 2.36
N TYR A 2 59.21 44.09 1.26
CA TYR A 2 58.49 43.40 0.15
C TYR A 2 57.35 42.44 0.55
N SER A 3 56.05 42.77 0.44
CA SER A 3 55.21 42.97 -0.77
C SER A 3 55.20 41.78 -1.75
N SER A 4 54.08 41.06 -1.85
CA SER A 4 53.50 40.67 -3.15
C SER A 4 52.05 40.23 -3.03
N LYS A 5 51.19 40.91 -3.79
CA LYS A 5 49.75 40.66 -3.98
C LYS A 5 49.57 39.67 -5.13
N HIS A 6 48.64 38.72 -5.00
CA HIS A 6 47.89 38.09 -6.10
C HIS A 6 46.52 37.73 -5.48
N SER A 7 45.45 38.51 -5.62
CA SER A 7 44.64 38.79 -6.82
C SER A 7 44.32 37.55 -7.65
N GLN A 8 43.36 36.76 -7.17
CA GLN A 8 42.46 36.04 -8.06
C GLN A 8 41.02 36.44 -7.73
N ASN A 9 40.59 37.48 -8.42
CA ASN A 9 39.23 37.96 -8.51
C ASN A 9 38.41 36.89 -9.25
N ARG A 10 37.82 35.93 -8.53
CA ARG A 10 36.74 35.10 -9.08
C ARG A 10 35.54 36.02 -9.27
N LYS A 11 35.36 36.48 -10.50
CA LYS A 11 34.17 37.18 -10.97
C LYS A 11 32.95 36.39 -10.54
N GLN A 12 32.28 36.87 -9.49
CA GLN A 12 31.00 36.35 -9.07
C GLN A 12 30.02 36.69 -10.19
N HIS A 13 29.57 35.68 -10.93
CA HIS A 13 28.43 35.81 -11.81
C HIS A 13 27.25 36.30 -10.96
N PRO A 14 26.65 37.48 -11.26
CA PRO A 14 25.51 37.94 -10.52
C PRO A 14 24.39 36.93 -10.76
N GLN A 15 24.05 36.14 -9.74
CA GLN A 15 22.85 35.31 -9.78
C GLN A 15 21.67 36.27 -9.87
N PRO A 16 20.88 36.25 -10.95
CA PRO A 16 19.69 37.09 -11.01
C PRO A 16 18.77 36.63 -9.87
N LYS A 17 18.45 37.56 -8.96
CA LYS A 17 17.42 37.36 -7.94
C LYS A 17 16.15 36.94 -8.68
N CYS A 18 15.86 35.65 -8.63
CA CYS A 18 14.70 35.05 -9.25
C CYS A 18 13.49 35.55 -8.47
N THR A 19 12.90 36.66 -8.92
CA THR A 19 11.63 37.13 -8.38
C THR A 19 10.61 36.04 -8.64
N SER A 20 10.07 35.49 -7.55
CA SER A 20 9.12 34.39 -7.56
C SER A 20 7.80 34.86 -8.18
N LYS A 21 7.75 34.95 -9.50
CA LYS A 21 6.50 35.08 -10.24
C LYS A 21 5.88 33.68 -10.35
N ARG A 22 4.59 33.59 -10.04
CA ARG A 22 3.79 32.38 -10.22
C ARG A 22 3.81 32.02 -11.71
N LEU A 23 4.03 30.74 -12.03
CA LEU A 23 3.99 30.27 -13.42
C LEU A 23 2.61 30.52 -14.02
N THR A 24 2.56 30.94 -15.28
CA THR A 24 1.30 31.13 -16.00
C THR A 24 0.66 29.77 -16.31
N GLN A 25 -0.65 29.77 -16.58
CA GLN A 25 -1.36 28.53 -16.90
C GLN A 25 -0.78 27.84 -18.14
N GLU A 26 -0.37 28.62 -19.13
CA GLU A 26 0.25 28.10 -20.35
C GLU A 26 1.63 27.46 -20.08
N GLN A 27 2.45 28.10 -19.23
CA GLN A 27 3.72 27.52 -18.80
C GLN A 27 3.52 26.19 -18.07
N VAL A 28 2.52 26.12 -17.18
CA VAL A 28 2.16 24.88 -16.48
C VAL A 28 1.71 23.81 -17.49
N ARG A 29 0.87 24.15 -18.46
CA ARG A 29 0.38 23.22 -19.49
C ARG A 29 1.53 22.57 -20.26
N LEU A 30 2.52 23.35 -20.68
CA LEU A 30 3.70 22.85 -21.38
C LEU A 30 4.59 21.97 -20.48
N LEU A 31 4.80 22.38 -19.22
CA LEU A 31 5.51 21.56 -18.24
C LEU A 31 4.80 20.22 -17.99
N GLU A 32 3.47 20.21 -17.91
CA GLU A 32 2.67 19.00 -17.76
C GLU A 32 2.72 18.11 -18.99
N ALA A 33 2.66 18.67 -20.19
CA ALA A 33 2.81 17.91 -21.43
C ALA A 33 4.19 17.23 -21.48
N SER A 34 5.25 17.96 -21.14
CA SER A 34 6.60 17.39 -21.05
C SER A 34 6.71 16.31 -19.98
N PHE A 35 6.11 16.51 -18.80
CA PHE A 35 6.14 15.53 -17.70
C PHE A 35 5.40 14.22 -18.03
N LYS A 36 4.35 14.30 -18.84
CA LYS A 36 3.61 13.12 -19.33
C LYS A 36 4.46 12.27 -20.26
N LEU A 37 5.34 12.90 -21.06
CA LEU A 37 6.26 12.21 -21.96
C LEU A 37 7.43 11.59 -21.18
N ASP A 38 8.08 12.38 -20.32
CA ASP A 38 9.14 11.90 -19.45
C ASP A 38 9.00 12.50 -18.04
N ARG A 39 8.92 11.59 -17.06
CA ARG A 39 8.79 11.93 -15.64
C ARG A 39 10.15 12.28 -15.01
N LYS A 40 11.25 11.90 -15.64
CA LYS A 40 12.60 12.34 -15.27
C LYS A 40 12.93 13.65 -15.98
N LEU A 41 13.68 14.50 -15.29
CA LEU A 41 14.09 15.79 -15.83
C LEU A 41 15.60 15.76 -16.05
N ASP A 42 15.99 15.52 -17.29
CA ASP A 42 17.39 15.57 -17.70
C ASP A 42 17.91 17.00 -17.78
N MET A 43 19.22 17.16 -17.71
CA MET A 43 19.86 18.48 -17.67
C MET A 43 19.62 19.28 -18.96
N ASP A 44 19.73 18.62 -20.12
CA ASP A 44 19.50 19.24 -21.43
C ASP A 44 18.02 19.60 -21.60
N ARG A 45 17.12 18.69 -21.21
CA ARG A 45 15.67 18.94 -21.26
C ARG A 45 15.26 20.09 -20.35
N LYS A 46 15.85 20.19 -19.16
CA LYS A 46 15.65 21.31 -18.24
C LYS A 46 16.06 22.64 -18.85
N PHE A 47 17.20 22.68 -19.55
CA PHE A 47 17.67 23.90 -20.22
C PHE A 47 16.72 24.28 -21.36
N HIS A 48 16.35 23.32 -22.20
CA HIS A 48 15.39 23.54 -23.30
C HIS A 48 14.06 24.09 -22.80
N LEU A 49 13.46 23.46 -21.79
CA LEU A 49 12.20 23.92 -21.19
C LEU A 49 12.33 25.32 -20.58
N ALA A 50 13.47 25.63 -19.94
CA ALA A 50 13.70 26.96 -19.37
C ALA A 50 13.73 28.04 -20.46
N GLN A 51 14.39 27.75 -21.59
CA GLN A 51 14.47 28.65 -22.74
C GLN A 51 13.10 28.83 -23.41
N GLU A 52 12.41 27.72 -23.70
CA GLU A 52 11.11 27.70 -24.36
C GLU A 52 10.03 28.44 -23.55
N LEU A 53 10.05 28.28 -22.22
CA LEU A 53 9.07 28.89 -21.32
C LEU A 53 9.45 30.30 -20.84
N GLY A 54 10.68 30.74 -21.12
CA GLY A 54 11.22 32.01 -20.64
C GLY A 54 11.34 32.10 -19.11
N ILE A 55 11.54 30.97 -18.42
CA ILE A 55 11.63 30.91 -16.95
C ILE A 55 12.99 30.35 -16.48
N PRO A 56 13.45 30.70 -15.27
CA PRO A 56 14.70 30.16 -14.74
C PRO A 56 14.68 28.63 -14.63
N SER A 57 15.76 27.96 -15.03
CA SER A 57 15.89 26.49 -14.93
C SER A 57 15.67 25.94 -13.52
N ARG A 58 15.93 26.76 -12.48
CA ARG A 58 15.60 26.43 -11.09
C ARG A 58 14.10 26.27 -10.86
N GLN A 59 13.26 27.13 -11.47
CA GLN A 59 11.80 27.00 -11.36
C GLN A 59 11.29 25.74 -12.05
N VAL A 60 11.84 25.39 -13.22
CA VAL A 60 11.55 24.11 -13.89
C VAL A 60 11.89 22.94 -12.97
N ALA A 61 13.07 22.94 -12.36
CA ALA A 61 13.49 21.88 -11.43
C ALA A 61 12.57 21.75 -10.22
N ILE A 62 12.23 22.86 -9.55
CA ILE A 62 11.30 22.87 -8.40
C ILE A 62 9.92 22.38 -8.82
N TRP A 63 9.43 22.80 -9.98
CA TRP A 63 8.14 22.36 -10.49
C TRP A 63 8.11 20.85 -10.71
N TYR A 64 9.14 20.27 -11.34
CA TYR A 64 9.24 18.80 -11.52
C TYR A 64 9.34 18.05 -10.19
N GLN A 65 10.10 18.58 -9.22
CA GLN A 65 10.17 17.99 -7.87
C GLN A 65 8.78 17.97 -7.21
N ASN A 66 8.07 19.09 -7.22
CA ASN A 66 6.73 19.19 -6.66
C ASN A 66 5.72 18.30 -7.41
N LYS A 67 5.81 18.22 -8.74
CA LYS A 67 4.94 17.35 -9.55
C LYS A 67 5.17 15.88 -9.20
N ARG A 68 6.42 15.44 -9.04
CA ARG A 68 6.75 14.08 -8.60
C ARG A 68 6.27 13.80 -7.18
N ALA A 69 6.43 14.75 -6.25
CA ALA A 69 5.94 14.59 -4.88
C ALA A 69 4.42 14.38 -4.86
N ARG A 70 3.67 15.25 -5.57
CA ARG A 70 2.22 15.11 -5.70
C ARG A 70 1.80 13.80 -6.36
N TRP A 71 2.49 13.41 -7.44
CA TRP A 71 2.21 12.14 -8.11
C TRP A 71 2.45 10.93 -7.20
N LYS A 72 3.53 10.95 -6.39
CA LYS A 72 3.80 9.91 -5.40
C LYS A 72 2.71 9.86 -4.34
N SER A 73 2.29 11.00 -3.79
CA SER A 73 1.17 11.07 -2.83
C SER A 73 -0.11 10.51 -3.43
N GLN A 74 -0.48 10.93 -4.64
CA GLN A 74 -1.69 10.44 -5.32
C GLN A 74 -1.62 8.92 -5.59
N SER A 75 -0.45 8.40 -5.99
CA SER A 75 -0.26 6.97 -6.20
C SER A 75 -0.41 6.18 -4.89
N LEU A 76 0.07 6.72 -3.76
CA LEU A 76 -0.09 6.08 -2.45
C LEU A 76 -1.54 6.11 -1.99
N GLU A 77 -2.23 7.23 -2.15
CA GLU A 77 -3.66 7.37 -1.83
C GLU A 77 -4.52 6.38 -2.62
N MET A 78 -4.27 6.25 -3.92
CA MET A 78 -4.95 5.25 -4.77
C MET A 78 -4.64 3.81 -4.34
N GLY A 79 -3.38 3.52 -4.00
CA GLY A 79 -2.97 2.20 -3.50
C GLY A 79 -3.65 1.85 -2.19
N TYR A 80 -3.72 2.80 -1.26
CA TYR A 80 -4.42 2.66 0.01
C TYR A 80 -5.91 2.42 -0.21
N ALA A 81 -6.58 3.20 -1.06
CA ALA A 81 -8.00 3.02 -1.37
C ALA A 81 -8.28 1.62 -1.96
N THR A 82 -7.42 1.15 -2.87
CA THR A 82 -7.52 -0.19 -3.45
C THR A 82 -7.37 -1.28 -2.38
N LEU A 83 -6.42 -1.11 -1.46
CA LEU A 83 -6.19 -2.06 -0.37
C LEU A 83 -7.38 -2.08 0.60
N GLN A 84 -7.94 -0.91 0.92
CA GLN A 84 -9.12 -0.78 1.79
C GLN A 84 -10.34 -1.48 1.17
N GLN A 85 -10.59 -1.31 -0.12
CA GLN A 85 -11.68 -2.00 -0.81
C GLN A 85 -11.50 -3.53 -0.77
N ARG A 86 -10.27 -4.03 -0.94
CA ARG A 86 -9.98 -5.46 -0.81
C ARG A 86 -10.22 -5.98 0.60
N LEU A 87 -9.79 -5.22 1.61
CA LEU A 87 -10.02 -5.57 3.00
C LEU A 87 -11.52 -5.69 3.29
N GLU A 88 -12.32 -4.71 2.88
CA GLU A 88 -13.77 -4.72 3.06
C GLU A 88 -14.41 -5.94 2.39
N SER A 89 -14.04 -6.25 1.15
CA SER A 89 -14.52 -7.45 0.46
C SER A 89 -14.21 -8.73 1.23
N VAL A 90 -12.98 -8.88 1.73
CA VAL A 90 -12.56 -10.06 2.50
C VAL A 90 -13.31 -10.15 3.82
N LEU A 91 -13.56 -9.03 4.50
CA LEU A 91 -14.34 -9.01 5.74
C LEU A 91 -15.78 -9.47 5.51
N ILE A 92 -16.43 -9.01 4.44
CA ILE A 92 -17.79 -9.43 4.06
C ILE A 92 -17.82 -10.93 3.75
N ASP A 93 -16.84 -11.43 2.98
CA ASP A 93 -16.77 -12.86 2.66
C ASP A 93 -16.52 -13.71 3.91
N ASN A 94 -15.69 -13.23 4.85
CA ASN A 94 -15.45 -13.90 6.11
C ASN A 94 -16.73 -13.99 6.95
N GLU A 95 -17.45 -12.87 7.13
CA GLU A 95 -18.74 -12.87 7.84
C GLU A 95 -19.75 -13.85 7.20
N ARG A 96 -19.80 -13.91 5.87
CA ARG A 96 -20.64 -14.87 5.15
C ARG A 96 -20.23 -16.32 5.46
N LEU A 97 -18.93 -16.60 5.44
CA LEU A 97 -18.42 -17.94 5.73
C LEU A 97 -18.65 -18.34 7.18
N GLU A 98 -18.49 -17.43 8.14
CA GLU A 98 -18.80 -17.68 9.56
C GLU A 98 -20.27 -18.07 9.75
N LYS A 99 -21.20 -17.36 9.11
CA LYS A 99 -22.63 -17.68 9.12
C LYS A 99 -22.90 -19.05 8.50
N GLU A 100 -22.24 -19.39 7.41
CA GLU A 100 -22.39 -20.69 6.75
C GLU A 100 -21.85 -21.83 7.63
N VAL A 101 -20.70 -21.64 8.28
CA VAL A 101 -20.15 -22.58 9.25
C VAL A 101 -21.11 -22.80 10.41
N GLN A 102 -21.68 -21.73 10.96
CA GLN A 102 -22.69 -21.84 12.03
C GLN A 102 -23.92 -22.63 11.58
N ARG A 103 -24.45 -22.35 10.38
CA ARG A 103 -25.58 -23.08 9.80
C ARG A 103 -25.28 -24.57 9.65
N LEU A 104 -24.14 -24.91 9.05
CA LEU A 104 -23.74 -26.30 8.83
C LEU A 104 -23.51 -27.04 10.15
N ASN A 105 -22.94 -26.38 11.16
CA ASN A 105 -22.80 -26.96 12.49
C ASN A 105 -24.15 -27.26 13.15
N GLN A 106 -25.13 -26.37 13.00
CA GLN A 106 -26.49 -26.60 13.50
C GLN A 106 -27.17 -27.77 12.77
N GLU A 107 -27.00 -27.86 11.45
CA GLU A 107 -27.53 -28.97 10.65
C GLU A 107 -26.89 -30.30 11.07
N LEU A 108 -25.57 -30.34 11.27
CA LEU A 108 -24.86 -31.53 11.77
C LEU A 108 -25.37 -31.96 13.15
N GLU A 109 -25.60 -31.00 14.06
CA GLU A 109 -26.11 -31.29 15.40
C GLU A 109 -27.54 -31.85 15.34
N ASN A 110 -28.40 -31.27 14.50
CA ASN A 110 -29.76 -31.78 14.29
C ASN A 110 -29.74 -33.23 13.75
N VAL A 111 -28.87 -33.52 12.78
CA VAL A 111 -28.71 -34.88 12.22
C VAL A 111 -28.18 -35.85 13.28
N ARG A 112 -27.20 -35.44 14.10
CA ARG A 112 -26.70 -36.24 15.23
C ARG A 112 -27.82 -36.58 16.21
N GLN A 113 -28.63 -35.59 16.60
CA GLN A 113 -29.77 -35.80 17.50
C GLN A 113 -30.82 -36.75 16.90
N MET A 114 -31.15 -36.62 15.61
CA MET A 114 -32.07 -37.52 14.91
C MET A 114 -31.55 -38.96 14.87
N LEU A 115 -30.25 -39.18 14.62
CA LEU A 115 -29.66 -40.52 14.65
C LEU A 115 -29.78 -41.16 16.04
N VAL A 116 -29.42 -40.42 17.10
CA VAL A 116 -29.51 -40.89 18.50
C VAL A 116 -30.95 -41.23 18.89
N ALA A 117 -31.92 -40.42 18.47
CA ALA A 117 -33.34 -40.68 18.71
C ALA A 117 -33.85 -41.93 17.96
N SER A 118 -33.38 -42.15 16.73
CA SER A 118 -33.75 -43.31 15.90
C SER A 118 -33.18 -44.62 16.44
N THR A 119 -31.95 -44.61 16.99
CA THR A 119 -31.34 -45.78 17.64
C THR A 119 -31.97 -46.10 19.00
N SER A 120 -32.54 -45.11 19.69
CA SER A 120 -33.19 -45.29 21.00
C SER A 120 -34.54 -46.02 20.91
N THR A 121 -35.15 -46.11 19.72
CA THR A 121 -36.43 -46.82 19.53
C THR A 121 -36.25 -48.28 19.07
N SER A 122 -35.02 -48.75 18.80
CA SER A 122 -34.75 -50.14 18.35
C SER A 122 -33.84 -51.00 19.21
N ASN A 123 -33.25 -50.50 20.31
CA ASN A 123 -32.42 -51.33 21.18
C ASN A 123 -32.99 -51.47 22.60
N SER A 124 -33.91 -52.43 22.74
CA SER A 124 -34.16 -53.16 23.99
C SER A 124 -33.32 -54.45 24.00
N TYR A 125 -31.99 -54.35 23.97
CA TYR A 125 -31.10 -55.45 24.36
C TYR A 125 -29.81 -54.84 24.94
N ALA A 126 -29.53 -55.16 26.20
CA ALA A 126 -28.34 -54.76 26.94
C ALA A 126 -27.07 -55.42 26.39
N CYS A 127 -25.94 -54.71 26.38
CA CYS A 127 -24.57 -55.23 26.51
C CYS A 127 -23.65 -54.08 26.97
N ASP A 128 -22.93 -54.30 28.06
CA ASP A 128 -21.88 -53.42 28.60
C ASP A 128 -20.66 -53.35 27.66
N GLU A 129 -20.01 -52.19 27.57
CA GLU A 129 -18.54 -52.11 27.45
C GLU A 129 -18.03 -50.80 28.06
N GLU A 130 -17.08 -50.95 28.99
CA GLU A 130 -16.22 -49.89 29.51
C GLU A 130 -15.25 -49.40 28.42
N GLY A 131 -14.83 -48.12 28.49
CA GLY A 131 -13.54 -47.74 27.91
C GLY A 131 -13.42 -46.33 27.32
N ASN A 132 -12.92 -45.42 28.16
CA ASN A 132 -11.80 -44.52 27.86
C ASN A 132 -11.90 -43.41 26.78
N SER A 133 -11.19 -42.31 27.11
CA SER A 133 -10.71 -41.21 26.25
C SER A 133 -11.72 -40.08 26.07
N GLY A 134 -11.41 -38.81 26.32
CA GLY A 134 -10.15 -38.14 26.55
C GLY A 134 -10.41 -36.64 26.37
N LEU A 135 -9.77 -35.84 27.20
CA LEU A 135 -9.75 -34.38 27.16
C LEU A 135 -9.47 -33.86 25.74
N ILE A 136 -10.28 -32.91 25.26
CA ILE A 136 -9.85 -31.87 24.31
C ILE A 136 -10.75 -30.63 24.48
N ASN A 137 -10.53 -29.92 25.58
CA ASN A 137 -10.75 -28.48 25.60
C ASN A 137 -9.54 -27.85 24.90
N GLY A 138 -9.64 -27.67 23.58
CA GLY A 138 -8.66 -26.92 22.79
C GLY A 138 -9.23 -25.58 22.40
N GLU A 139 -8.82 -24.51 23.09
CA GLU A 139 -8.92 -23.16 22.56
C GLU A 139 -8.14 -23.07 21.23
N PRO A 140 -8.70 -22.52 20.15
CA PRO A 140 -7.92 -22.16 18.99
C PRO A 140 -8.05 -20.65 18.76
N SER A 141 -7.21 -19.83 19.39
CA SER A 141 -7.24 -18.38 19.11
C SER A 141 -5.90 -17.65 19.18
N SER A 142 -4.77 -18.35 19.02
CA SER A 142 -3.44 -17.73 19.12
C SER A 142 -2.51 -17.99 17.94
N CYS A 143 -2.60 -19.16 17.27
CA CYS A 143 -1.65 -19.48 16.19
C CYS A 143 -2.01 -18.82 14.83
N PHE A 144 -3.30 -18.74 14.48
CA PHE A 144 -3.72 -18.24 13.16
C PHE A 144 -3.42 -16.76 12.93
N HIS A 145 -3.39 -15.95 13.99
CA HIS A 145 -3.13 -14.51 13.87
C HIS A 145 -1.65 -14.20 13.58
N ARG A 146 -0.72 -15.09 13.92
CA ARG A 146 0.73 -14.87 13.73
C ARG A 146 1.17 -15.16 12.29
N GLU A 147 0.54 -16.12 11.62
CA GLU A 147 0.86 -16.51 10.25
C GLU A 147 0.32 -15.53 9.20
N LEU A 148 -0.87 -14.96 9.45
CA LEU A 148 -1.46 -13.94 8.55
C LEU A 148 -0.63 -12.64 8.55
N TYR A 149 -0.04 -12.26 9.68
CA TYR A 149 0.84 -11.08 9.77
C TYR A 149 2.20 -11.31 9.09
N ALA A 150 2.73 -12.54 9.13
CA ALA A 150 4.00 -12.88 8.48
C ALA A 150 3.96 -12.76 6.95
N CYS A 151 2.80 -13.03 6.32
CA CYS A 151 2.62 -12.90 4.87
C CYS A 151 2.56 -11.44 4.39
N LEU A 152 2.12 -10.51 5.25
CA LEU A 152 2.00 -9.08 4.93
C LEU A 152 3.34 -8.33 5.01
N ILE A 153 4.29 -8.81 5.83
CA ILE A 153 5.60 -8.16 6.03
C ILE A 153 6.64 -8.65 5.00
N GLY A 154 6.48 -9.83 4.40
CA GLY A 154 7.52 -10.52 3.63
C GLY A 154 7.78 -10.05 2.18
N ASN A 155 7.03 -9.09 1.64
CA ASN A 155 7.10 -8.74 0.21
C ASN A 155 7.83 -7.42 -0.11
N ASN A 156 8.70 -6.92 0.78
CA ASN A 156 9.40 -5.64 0.58
C ASN A 156 10.92 -5.73 0.41
N GLU A 157 11.45 -6.87 -0.05
CA GLU A 157 12.86 -6.98 -0.43
C GLU A 157 13.03 -7.63 -1.80
N ARG A 158 13.00 -6.80 -2.85
CA ARG A 158 13.89 -6.91 -4.02
C ARG A 158 13.61 -5.77 -5.01
N GLN A 159 14.36 -4.68 -4.87
CA GLN A 159 15.00 -3.91 -5.95
C GLN A 159 15.59 -2.62 -5.36
N LEU A 160 16.87 -2.67 -4.98
CA LEU A 160 17.86 -1.61 -5.17
C LEU A 160 19.21 -2.28 -5.46
#